data_AF-A0A938LVR8-F1
#
_entry.id   AF-A0A938LVR8-F1
#
_cell.length_a   1.000
_cell.length_b   1.000
_cell.length_c   1.000
_cell.angle_alpha   90.00
_cell.angle_beta   90.00
_cell.angle_gamma   90.00
#
_symmetry.space_group_name_H-M   'P 1'
#
loop_
_entity.id
_entity.type
_entity.pdbx_description
1 polymer ?
#
loop_
_entity_poly.entity_id
_entity_poly.type
_entity_poly.pdbx_seq_one_letter_code
_entity_poly.pdbx_strand_id
1 'polypeptide(L)'
;MTKSAVRQCALVGMVLAVLCPVLGGGQWQCDGHWLQFRGKPILLIGDSITQGWMELGTNFDQRAYLEALAQRGINALLLWSYIGIVDQASDPRIGYDAPEIWPWVRVAPAGPGTPISRSARDANQEIGVPGPFDLTRLNDGYFDRLHELVRCADANEIVVVIQVHDGWTKTKFAGHPFNLVNGGPLTDRAQYVELHDYESEMPLSFDPQWTRPQKHQFYLERFCEKLIQATADTPNVLFEIFNEGEWYDGPRLRAFQRHFLDFFKARTAQLLIINDDHIRGAPGFRSEPKADILSHHKPRWDDLPAARVFFDHYRREFETAPVKPMFFSEPVPSYEGGDAAVETALMRLLWGTALAGASVVIQNDVSFGFDPRSAMAAKADQRDRVLDLEGHAARFFHRADVNFAAMQPDGRLASTGICLARPGVEYVVYAPQTRVFTVNLTAARDTTLGVRWYDPRAGQFHEAAPVVGGRAAQPFVPPLPGDAVLHLTARSATP
;
A
#
# COMPACT_ATOMS: atom_id res chain seq x y z
N MET A 1 -34.79 -26.78 21.89
CA MET A 1 -34.36 -25.36 21.89
C MET A 1 -33.04 -25.31 22.69
N THR A 2 -31.98 -25.83 22.06
CA THR A 2 -30.87 -25.07 21.42
C THR A 2 -29.75 -24.75 22.41
N LYS A 3 -28.85 -25.74 22.56
CA LYS A 3 -27.51 -25.61 23.13
C LYS A 3 -26.61 -24.94 22.10
N SER A 4 -25.91 -23.89 22.53
CA SER A 4 -24.87 -23.18 21.77
C SER A 4 -23.64 -24.07 21.59
N ALA A 5 -23.15 -24.17 20.35
CA ALA A 5 -21.96 -24.91 19.96
C ALA A 5 -20.80 -23.93 19.75
N VAL A 6 -19.86 -23.91 20.70
CA VAL A 6 -18.53 -23.31 20.54
C VAL A 6 -17.67 -24.33 19.79
N ARG A 7 -17.23 -24.02 18.57
CA ARG A 7 -16.27 -24.85 17.82
C ARG A 7 -14.84 -24.42 18.18
N GLN A 8 -14.15 -25.28 18.91
CA GLN A 8 -12.70 -25.26 19.08
C GLN A 8 -12.02 -25.67 17.77
N CYS A 9 -11.10 -24.84 17.26
CA CYS A 9 -10.11 -25.25 16.26
C CYS A 9 -9.00 -26.03 16.96
N ALA A 10 -8.91 -27.34 16.68
CA ALA A 10 -7.81 -28.17 17.14
C ALA A 10 -6.66 -28.16 16.13
N LEU A 11 -5.47 -27.85 16.64
CA LEU A 11 -4.17 -27.96 15.97
C LEU A 11 -3.83 -29.45 15.77
N VAL A 12 -3.44 -29.83 14.55
CA VAL A 12 -2.64 -31.04 14.33
C VAL A 12 -1.53 -30.68 13.36
N GLY A 13 -0.29 -30.70 13.86
CA GLY A 13 0.91 -30.56 13.05
C GLY A 13 1.31 -31.89 12.40
N MET A 14 1.85 -31.80 11.18
CA MET A 14 2.80 -32.79 10.69
C MET A 14 3.74 -32.12 9.68
N VAL A 15 5.02 -32.08 10.05
CA VAL A 15 6.14 -31.60 9.24
C VAL A 15 6.46 -32.65 8.18
N LEU A 16 6.43 -32.24 6.91
CA LEU A 16 7.21 -32.88 5.84
C LEU A 16 7.66 -31.79 4.87
N ALA A 17 8.93 -31.38 5.00
CA ALA A 17 9.58 -30.52 4.02
C ALA A 17 9.89 -31.34 2.77
N VAL A 18 9.13 -31.11 1.70
CA VAL A 18 9.47 -31.54 0.34
C VAL A 18 9.61 -30.27 -0.49
N LEU A 19 10.86 -30.01 -0.93
CA LEU A 19 11.16 -29.06 -1.98
C LEU A 19 10.35 -29.43 -3.23
N CYS A 20 9.29 -28.67 -3.50
CA CYS A 20 8.53 -28.76 -4.72
C CYS A 20 8.61 -27.39 -5.41
N PRO A 21 9.03 -27.30 -6.69
CA PRO A 21 8.96 -26.05 -7.41
C PRO A 21 7.48 -25.75 -7.66
N VAL A 22 6.91 -24.77 -6.97
CA VAL A 22 5.59 -24.23 -7.29
C VAL A 22 5.73 -23.43 -8.59
N LEU A 23 5.71 -24.12 -9.72
CA LEU A 23 5.35 -23.54 -11.00
C LEU A 23 3.87 -23.92 -11.29
N GLY A 24 3.00 -23.54 -10.36
CA GLY A 24 1.59 -23.33 -10.66
C GLY A 24 1.45 -21.88 -11.15
N GLY A 25 0.76 -21.66 -12.27
CA GLY A 25 0.56 -20.32 -12.83
C GLY A 25 0.16 -19.33 -11.73
N GLY A 26 0.90 -18.23 -11.62
CA GLY A 26 0.72 -17.25 -10.55
C GLY A 26 -0.73 -16.77 -10.46
N GLN A 27 -1.19 -16.44 -9.25
CA GLN A 27 -2.52 -15.88 -9.02
C GLN A 27 -2.65 -14.44 -9.57
N TRP A 28 -1.53 -13.84 -9.96
CA TRP A 28 -1.42 -12.48 -10.46
C TRP A 28 -1.14 -12.45 -11.96
N GLN A 29 -1.76 -11.50 -12.65
CA GLN A 29 -1.43 -11.14 -14.03
C GLN A 29 -1.53 -9.62 -14.21
N CYS A 30 -0.66 -9.05 -15.04
CA CYS A 30 -0.79 -7.69 -15.54
C CYS A 30 -1.42 -7.76 -16.93
N ASP A 31 -2.60 -7.18 -17.10
CA ASP A 31 -3.29 -7.05 -18.38
C ASP A 31 -3.24 -5.59 -18.83
N GLY A 32 -2.14 -5.25 -19.49
CA GLY A 32 -1.80 -3.86 -19.80
C GLY A 32 -1.63 -3.03 -18.52
N HIS A 33 -2.54 -2.07 -18.31
CA HIS A 33 -2.54 -1.19 -17.15
C HIS A 33 -3.30 -1.77 -15.95
N TRP A 34 -4.06 -2.84 -16.14
CA TRP A 34 -4.92 -3.41 -15.12
C TRP A 34 -4.27 -4.62 -14.47
N LEU A 35 -4.56 -4.81 -13.18
CA LEU A 35 -4.17 -6.01 -12.46
C LEU A 35 -5.31 -7.02 -12.51
N GLN A 36 -4.95 -8.30 -12.56
CA GLN A 36 -5.86 -9.39 -12.27
C GLN A 36 -5.32 -10.21 -11.11
N PHE A 37 -6.20 -10.52 -10.16
CA PHE A 37 -5.92 -11.41 -9.05
C PHE A 37 -6.96 -12.52 -9.01
N ARG A 38 -6.52 -13.77 -8.96
CA ARG A 38 -7.39 -14.97 -8.95
C ARG A 38 -8.36 -14.98 -10.15
N GLY A 39 -7.89 -14.52 -11.32
CA GLY A 39 -8.66 -14.45 -12.56
C GLY A 39 -9.73 -13.35 -12.61
N LYS A 40 -9.72 -12.41 -11.66
CA LYS A 40 -10.62 -11.25 -11.63
C LYS A 40 -9.83 -9.95 -11.75
N PRO A 41 -10.28 -8.97 -12.55
CA PRO A 41 -9.70 -7.64 -12.51
C PRO A 41 -9.76 -7.05 -11.10
N ILE A 42 -8.67 -6.38 -10.70
CA ILE A 42 -8.56 -5.72 -9.40
C ILE A 42 -7.93 -4.34 -9.56
N LEU A 43 -8.46 -3.39 -8.80
CA LEU A 43 -7.91 -2.07 -8.54
C LEU A 43 -7.71 -2.02 -7.03
N LEU A 44 -6.46 -1.88 -6.57
CA LEU A 44 -6.14 -1.90 -5.15
C LEU A 44 -6.53 -0.53 -4.58
N ILE A 45 -7.48 -0.50 -3.66
CA ILE A 45 -7.96 0.69 -2.97
C ILE A 45 -7.99 0.34 -1.49
N GLY A 46 -7.19 1.02 -0.68
CA GLY A 46 -7.24 0.79 0.75
C GLY A 46 -6.42 1.70 1.62
N ASP A 47 -5.98 1.14 2.74
CA ASP A 47 -5.42 1.87 3.87
C ASP A 47 -3.96 1.45 4.07
N SER A 48 -3.22 2.25 4.80
CA SER A 48 -1.85 1.93 5.19
C SER A 48 -1.64 2.24 6.66
N ILE A 49 -1.03 1.28 7.33
CA ILE A 49 -0.56 1.42 8.71
C ILE A 49 0.93 1.74 8.76
N THR A 50 1.59 1.93 7.61
CA THR A 50 3.02 2.24 7.51
C THR A 50 3.85 1.37 8.46
N GLN A 51 4.69 1.98 9.30
CA GLN A 51 5.46 1.30 10.32
C GLN A 51 4.67 0.96 11.60
N GLY A 52 3.45 1.47 11.77
CA GLY A 52 2.66 1.34 13.00
C GLY A 52 2.42 -0.11 13.42
N TRP A 53 2.28 -1.02 12.46
CA TRP A 53 2.17 -2.46 12.73
C TRP A 53 3.41 -3.00 13.47
N MET A 54 4.60 -2.53 13.08
CA MET A 54 5.87 -2.92 13.68
C MET A 54 6.14 -2.17 14.98
N GLU A 55 5.96 -0.84 14.99
CA GLU A 55 6.25 0.03 16.13
C GLU A 55 5.36 -0.30 17.33
N LEU A 56 4.07 -0.51 17.12
CA LEU A 56 3.13 -0.89 18.19
C LEU A 56 3.17 -2.40 18.51
N GLY A 57 3.85 -3.18 17.67
CA GLY A 57 4.02 -4.62 17.73
C GLY A 57 2.77 -5.37 18.19
N THR A 58 2.86 -6.09 19.32
CA THR A 58 1.75 -6.92 19.80
C THR A 58 0.55 -6.14 20.34
N ASN A 59 0.67 -4.83 20.54
CA ASN A 59 -0.44 -4.00 21.02
C ASN A 59 -1.35 -3.54 19.89
N PHE A 60 -0.84 -3.50 18.67
CA PHE A 60 -1.66 -3.25 17.50
C PHE A 60 -2.63 -4.41 17.28
N ASP A 61 -3.93 -4.14 17.34
CA ASP A 61 -4.95 -5.15 17.05
C ASP A 61 -5.12 -5.33 15.53
N GLN A 62 -4.24 -6.16 14.97
CA GLN A 62 -4.24 -6.45 13.53
C GLN A 62 -5.52 -7.16 13.05
N ARG A 63 -6.24 -7.84 13.95
CA ARG A 63 -7.48 -8.54 13.59
C ARG A 63 -8.64 -7.55 13.52
N ALA A 64 -8.77 -6.66 14.51
CA ALA A 64 -9.76 -5.60 14.48
C ALA A 64 -9.55 -4.66 13.28
N TYR A 65 -8.30 -4.37 12.93
CA TYR A 65 -7.99 -3.59 11.75
C TYR A 65 -8.45 -4.28 10.45
N LEU A 66 -8.03 -5.53 10.22
CA LEU A 66 -8.45 -6.28 9.03
C LEU A 66 -9.96 -6.48 8.95
N GLU A 67 -10.63 -6.68 10.10
CA GLU A 67 -12.09 -6.73 10.15
C GLU A 67 -12.73 -5.39 9.73
N ALA A 68 -12.20 -4.26 10.21
CA ALA A 68 -12.68 -2.94 9.84
C ALA A 68 -12.52 -2.66 8.33
N LEU A 69 -11.42 -3.10 7.72
CA LEU A 69 -11.20 -3.02 6.27
C LEU A 69 -12.20 -3.91 5.51
N ALA A 70 -12.32 -5.18 5.92
CA ALA A 70 -13.18 -6.17 5.26
C ALA A 70 -14.67 -5.78 5.29
N GLN A 71 -15.16 -5.30 6.43
CA GLN A 71 -16.54 -4.83 6.59
C GLN A 71 -16.87 -3.68 5.62
N ARG A 72 -15.88 -2.85 5.29
CA ARG A 72 -16.00 -1.75 4.33
C ARG A 72 -15.72 -2.17 2.89
N GLY A 73 -15.26 -3.40 2.66
CA GLY A 73 -14.88 -3.90 1.35
C GLY A 73 -13.61 -3.24 0.80
N ILE A 74 -12.79 -2.66 1.67
CA ILE A 74 -11.42 -2.25 1.35
C ILE A 74 -10.63 -3.52 1.00
N ASN A 75 -9.85 -3.48 -0.07
CA ASN A 75 -9.21 -4.67 -0.65
C ASN A 75 -7.67 -4.61 -0.65
N ALA A 76 -7.10 -3.57 -0.04
CA ALA A 76 -5.65 -3.38 0.03
C ALA A 76 -5.22 -2.88 1.41
N LEU A 77 -4.06 -3.34 1.85
CA LEU A 77 -3.35 -2.89 3.03
C LEU A 77 -1.88 -2.69 2.65
N LEU A 78 -1.28 -1.56 3.02
CA LEU A 78 0.17 -1.38 2.97
C LEU A 78 0.78 -1.32 4.38
N LEU A 79 1.95 -1.94 4.55
CA LEU A 79 2.77 -1.82 5.76
C LEU A 79 4.25 -1.75 5.43
N TRP A 80 5.03 -1.17 6.34
CA TRP A 80 6.49 -1.17 6.27
C TRP A 80 7.04 -2.31 7.10
N SER A 81 7.91 -3.12 6.50
CA SER A 81 8.47 -4.28 7.19
C SER A 81 9.27 -3.88 8.44
N TYR A 82 10.02 -2.78 8.37
CA TYR A 82 10.65 -2.12 9.51
C TYR A 82 11.04 -0.67 9.16
N ILE A 83 11.45 0.08 10.18
CA ILE A 83 12.06 1.41 10.12
C ILE A 83 12.91 1.59 11.38
N GLY A 84 13.88 2.50 11.40
CA GLY A 84 14.58 2.84 12.65
C GLY A 84 13.67 3.56 13.65
N ILE A 85 13.82 3.24 14.95
CA ILE A 85 13.04 3.87 16.03
C ILE A 85 13.97 4.62 16.98
N VAL A 86 13.71 5.91 17.17
CA VAL A 86 14.52 6.79 18.03
C VAL A 86 13.85 6.97 19.40
N ASP A 87 12.58 7.36 19.41
CA ASP A 87 11.81 7.61 20.63
C ASP A 87 10.31 7.51 20.31
N GLN A 88 9.66 6.42 20.73
CA GLN A 88 8.22 6.21 20.52
C GLN A 88 7.36 7.04 21.46
N ALA A 89 7.83 7.30 22.68
CA ALA A 89 7.10 8.09 23.66
C ALA A 89 6.93 9.54 23.17
N SER A 90 7.92 10.04 22.42
CA SER A 90 7.85 11.35 21.76
C SER A 90 7.14 11.34 20.40
N ASP A 91 6.79 10.17 19.84
CA ASP A 91 6.05 10.10 18.57
C ASP A 91 4.58 10.49 18.82
N PRO A 92 4.05 11.54 18.15
CA PRO A 92 2.71 12.06 18.40
C PRO A 92 1.59 11.08 18.03
N ARG A 93 1.92 10.00 17.32
CA ARG A 93 0.96 8.95 16.94
C ARG A 93 0.85 7.85 17.99
N ILE A 94 1.97 7.58 18.69
CA ILE A 94 2.09 6.51 19.68
C ILE A 94 1.95 7.07 21.10
N GLY A 95 2.87 7.94 21.53
CA GLY A 95 2.82 8.60 22.85
C GLY A 95 3.23 7.73 24.04
N TYR A 96 3.80 6.54 23.81
CA TYR A 96 4.36 5.68 24.85
C TYR A 96 5.41 4.71 24.26
N ASP A 97 6.18 4.02 25.12
CA ASP A 97 7.14 2.99 24.71
C ASP A 97 6.41 1.66 24.47
N ALA A 98 6.11 1.36 23.21
CA ALA A 98 5.39 0.15 22.83
C ALA A 98 6.35 -1.04 22.66
N PRO A 99 5.90 -2.29 22.90
CA PRO A 99 6.61 -3.50 22.51
C PRO A 99 6.70 -3.61 20.99
N GLU A 100 7.72 -2.96 20.42
CA GLU A 100 8.16 -3.09 19.04
C GLU A 100 8.34 -4.57 18.65
N ILE A 101 8.09 -4.94 17.39
CA ILE A 101 8.37 -6.28 16.87
C ILE A 101 9.33 -6.23 15.68
N TRP A 102 10.57 -6.69 15.85
CA TRP A 102 11.61 -6.53 14.83
C TRP A 102 11.87 -7.78 13.99
N PRO A 103 12.33 -7.66 12.72
CA PRO A 103 12.76 -8.80 11.93
C PRO A 103 13.97 -9.55 12.48
N TRP A 104 14.80 -8.89 13.30
CA TRP A 104 15.99 -9.47 13.94
C TRP A 104 15.83 -9.51 15.44
N VAL A 105 16.48 -10.48 16.08
CA VAL A 105 16.51 -10.57 17.54
C VAL A 105 17.40 -9.47 18.12
N ARG A 106 17.04 -8.98 19.30
CA ARG A 106 17.94 -8.19 20.16
C ARG A 106 18.63 -9.13 21.15
N VAL A 107 19.93 -8.95 21.36
CA VAL A 107 20.67 -9.68 22.39
C VAL A 107 20.55 -8.96 23.73
N ALA A 108 20.66 -9.69 24.84
CA ALA A 108 20.68 -9.08 26.16
C ALA A 108 21.88 -8.12 26.29
N PRO A 109 21.75 -6.97 26.98
CA PRO A 109 22.87 -6.09 27.24
C PRO A 109 24.00 -6.85 27.92
N ALA A 110 25.23 -6.66 27.46
CA ALA A 110 26.41 -7.22 28.09
C ALA A 110 26.73 -6.48 29.41
N GLY A 111 26.03 -6.85 30.49
CA GLY A 111 26.31 -6.40 31.86
C GLY A 111 25.69 -5.06 32.28
N PRO A 112 25.73 -4.74 33.59
CA PRO A 112 25.19 -3.50 34.13
C PRO A 112 26.19 -2.35 33.93
N GLY A 113 25.79 -1.25 33.27
CA GLY A 113 26.49 0.04 33.43
C GLY A 113 26.88 0.88 32.21
N THR A 114 26.28 0.71 31.02
CA THR A 114 26.42 1.74 29.96
C THR A 114 25.27 2.75 30.10
N PRO A 115 25.52 4.07 30.26
CA PRO A 115 24.46 5.07 30.25
C PRO A 115 23.87 5.19 28.84
N ILE A 116 22.54 5.23 28.71
CA ILE A 116 21.85 5.21 27.41
C ILE A 116 21.01 6.47 27.24
N SER A 117 21.20 7.12 26.10
CA SER A 117 20.39 8.23 25.60
C SER A 117 19.04 7.70 25.10
N ARG A 118 18.03 7.68 25.98
CA ARG A 118 16.65 7.99 25.61
C ARG A 118 16.33 9.35 26.21
N SER A 119 15.66 10.24 25.48
CA SER A 119 15.19 11.54 25.99
C SER A 119 14.43 11.28 27.30
N ALA A 120 14.99 11.72 28.42
CA ALA A 120 14.45 11.49 29.73
C ALA A 120 13.12 12.24 29.92
N ARG A 121 11.99 11.52 30.05
CA ARG A 121 10.79 12.06 30.71
C ARG A 121 10.03 11.11 31.64
N ASP A 122 10.19 9.79 31.57
CA ASP A 122 9.44 8.90 32.48
C ASP A 122 10.35 8.23 33.51
N ALA A 123 10.44 8.85 34.68
CA ALA A 123 11.29 8.40 35.79
C ALA A 123 10.68 7.28 36.66
N ASN A 124 9.55 6.67 36.27
CA ASN A 124 8.80 5.78 37.18
C ASN A 124 8.47 4.37 36.65
N GLN A 125 9.15 3.87 35.62
CA GLN A 125 9.07 2.46 35.25
C GLN A 125 10.46 1.99 34.82
N GLU A 126 11.04 1.01 35.51
CA GLU A 126 12.28 0.33 35.09
C GLU A 126 11.98 -0.48 33.82
N ILE A 127 11.86 0.19 32.68
CA ILE A 127 11.90 -0.46 31.37
C ILE A 127 13.39 -0.61 31.05
N GLY A 128 13.91 -1.83 31.22
CA GLY A 128 15.27 -2.18 30.87
C GLY A 128 15.55 -1.88 29.40
N VAL A 129 16.71 -1.32 29.12
CA VAL A 129 17.05 -0.87 27.77
C VAL A 129 17.21 -2.06 26.82
N PRO A 130 16.63 -2.02 25.59
CA PRO A 130 16.84 -3.09 24.64
C PRO A 130 18.32 -3.18 24.23
N GLY A 131 18.90 -4.38 24.26
CA GLY A 131 20.28 -4.56 23.78
C GLY A 131 20.40 -4.48 22.25
N PRO A 132 21.62 -4.59 21.70
CA PRO A 132 21.88 -4.46 20.28
C PRO A 132 21.20 -5.58 19.47
N PHE A 133 20.99 -5.36 18.19
CA PHE A 133 20.50 -6.37 17.26
C PHE A 133 21.60 -7.38 16.92
N ASP A 134 21.22 -8.63 16.77
CA ASP A 134 22.04 -9.66 16.12
C ASP A 134 21.46 -9.94 14.73
N LEU A 135 22.05 -9.32 13.72
CA LEU A 135 21.57 -9.42 12.34
C LEU A 135 21.82 -10.80 11.70
N THR A 136 22.56 -11.69 12.36
CA THR A 136 22.69 -13.10 11.92
C THR A 136 21.48 -13.95 12.34
N ARG A 137 20.62 -13.41 13.22
CA ARG A 137 19.50 -14.14 13.81
C ARG A 137 18.19 -13.40 13.57
N LEU A 138 17.39 -13.97 12.68
CA LEU A 138 16.03 -13.52 12.39
C LEU A 138 15.09 -13.89 13.55
N ASN A 139 14.07 -13.07 13.76
CA ASN A 139 13.09 -13.22 14.83
C ASN A 139 11.85 -13.97 14.33
N ASP A 140 11.73 -15.26 14.64
CA ASP A 140 10.57 -16.05 14.20
C ASP A 140 9.23 -15.45 14.65
N GLY A 141 9.15 -14.82 15.84
CA GLY A 141 7.92 -14.17 16.30
C GLY A 141 7.43 -13.03 15.40
N TYR A 142 8.35 -12.30 14.77
CA TYR A 142 8.00 -11.28 13.76
C TYR A 142 7.38 -11.92 12.51
N PHE A 143 8.04 -12.95 11.99
CA PHE A 143 7.59 -13.62 10.76
C PHE A 143 6.32 -14.43 10.97
N ASP A 144 6.14 -15.05 12.14
CA ASP A 144 4.90 -15.74 12.51
C ASP A 144 3.72 -14.75 12.59
N ARG A 145 3.93 -13.57 13.19
CA ARG A 145 2.90 -12.52 13.26
C ARG A 145 2.57 -11.97 11.88
N LEU A 146 3.58 -11.73 11.03
CA LEU A 146 3.39 -11.30 9.66
C LEU A 146 2.61 -12.34 8.86
N HIS A 147 2.97 -13.62 8.98
CA HIS A 147 2.25 -14.73 8.34
C HIS A 147 0.79 -14.81 8.79
N GLU A 148 0.53 -14.66 10.08
CA GLU A 148 -0.84 -14.57 10.60
C GLU A 148 -1.61 -13.40 9.98
N LEU A 149 -1.00 -12.22 9.90
CA LEU A 149 -1.60 -11.03 9.28
C LEU A 149 -1.96 -11.31 7.82
N VAL A 150 -1.01 -11.76 7.00
CA VAL A 150 -1.23 -11.95 5.56
C VAL A 150 -2.22 -13.07 5.27
N ARG A 151 -2.24 -14.15 6.06
CA ARG A 151 -3.27 -15.20 5.97
C ARG A 151 -4.65 -14.71 6.37
N CYS A 152 -4.74 -13.89 7.40
CA CYS A 152 -6.00 -13.31 7.83
C CYS A 152 -6.53 -12.32 6.78
N ALA A 153 -5.65 -11.50 6.19
CA ALA A 153 -5.98 -10.62 5.08
C ALA A 153 -6.47 -11.43 3.86
N ASP A 154 -5.80 -12.55 3.53
CA ASP A 154 -6.18 -13.39 2.40
C ASP A 154 -7.60 -13.96 2.54
N ALA A 155 -7.93 -14.42 3.76
CA ALA A 155 -9.26 -14.92 4.10
C ALA A 155 -10.36 -13.85 3.99
N ASN A 156 -10.00 -12.57 4.01
CA ASN A 156 -10.89 -11.43 3.84
C ASN A 156 -10.78 -10.77 2.46
N GLU A 157 -10.11 -11.41 1.50
CA GLU A 157 -9.87 -10.88 0.15
C GLU A 157 -9.11 -9.53 0.13
N ILE A 158 -8.23 -9.31 1.11
CA ILE A 158 -7.37 -8.13 1.22
C ILE A 158 -5.97 -8.46 0.72
N VAL A 159 -5.48 -7.67 -0.23
CA VAL A 159 -4.10 -7.71 -0.72
C VAL A 159 -3.18 -6.95 0.23
N VAL A 160 -2.05 -7.54 0.59
CA VAL A 160 -1.05 -6.90 1.47
C VAL A 160 0.17 -6.49 0.66
N VAL A 161 0.44 -5.19 0.59
CA VAL A 161 1.67 -4.63 0.05
C VAL A 161 2.67 -4.49 1.20
N ILE A 162 3.79 -5.21 1.11
CA ILE A 162 4.87 -5.13 2.08
C ILE A 162 5.99 -4.29 1.48
N GLN A 163 6.26 -3.14 2.09
CA GLN A 163 7.43 -2.35 1.77
C GLN A 163 8.67 -3.00 2.41
N VAL A 164 9.62 -3.41 1.57
CA VAL A 164 10.77 -4.25 1.96
C VAL A 164 11.92 -3.40 2.51
N HIS A 165 12.28 -2.33 1.81
CA HIS A 165 13.33 -1.40 2.21
C HIS A 165 12.83 0.04 2.21
N ASP A 166 13.52 0.90 2.94
CA ASP A 166 13.13 2.30 3.10
C ASP A 166 14.34 3.26 3.08
N GLY A 167 14.06 4.52 2.77
CA GLY A 167 15.00 5.62 2.81
C GLY A 167 14.97 6.43 4.10
N TRP A 168 14.25 5.99 5.14
CA TRP A 168 14.12 6.72 6.40
C TRP A 168 15.38 6.71 7.26
N THR A 169 16.44 6.01 6.85
CA THR A 169 17.78 6.26 7.41
C THR A 169 18.18 7.76 7.31
N LYS A 170 17.54 8.57 6.42
CA LYS A 170 17.68 10.05 6.39
C LYS A 170 17.44 10.71 7.75
N THR A 171 16.47 10.26 8.53
CA THR A 171 16.08 10.88 9.82
C THR A 171 16.08 9.91 11.00
N LYS A 172 16.04 8.59 10.75
CA LYS A 172 15.89 7.55 11.79
C LYS A 172 17.09 6.61 11.92
N PHE A 173 18.24 6.92 11.31
CA PHE A 173 19.41 6.04 11.34
C PHE A 173 19.93 5.74 12.76
N ALA A 174 19.82 6.68 13.71
CA ALA A 174 20.24 6.47 15.10
C ALA A 174 19.57 5.25 15.76
N GLY A 175 18.31 4.97 15.39
CA GLY A 175 17.52 3.84 15.89
C GLY A 175 17.51 2.61 14.98
N HIS A 176 18.20 2.67 13.84
CA HIS A 176 18.08 1.68 12.78
C HIS A 176 18.91 0.41 13.09
N PRO A 177 18.40 -0.80 12.81
CA PRO A 177 19.11 -2.05 13.12
C PRO A 177 20.48 -2.18 12.45
N PHE A 178 20.63 -1.59 11.26
CA PHE A 178 21.90 -1.60 10.53
C PHE A 178 22.94 -0.58 11.01
N ASN A 179 22.58 0.32 11.93
CA ASN A 179 23.56 1.24 12.51
C ASN A 179 24.53 0.48 13.42
N LEU A 180 25.82 0.78 13.31
CA LEU A 180 26.90 0.18 14.09
C LEU A 180 26.66 0.26 15.60
N VAL A 181 26.09 1.36 16.10
CA VAL A 181 25.80 1.50 17.54
C VAL A 181 24.72 0.53 18.02
N ASN A 182 23.89 0.03 17.11
CA ASN A 182 22.81 -0.90 17.39
C ASN A 182 23.19 -2.36 17.04
N GLY A 183 24.45 -2.64 16.72
CA GLY A 183 24.91 -3.99 16.35
C GLY A 183 24.99 -4.25 14.83
N GLY A 184 24.58 -3.30 14.01
CA GLY A 184 24.66 -3.39 12.56
C GLY A 184 26.06 -3.08 11.98
N PRO A 185 26.23 -3.14 10.65
CA PRO A 185 27.53 -2.92 10.02
C PRO A 185 27.79 -1.47 9.60
N LEU A 186 26.79 -0.57 9.60
CA LEU A 186 26.88 0.73 8.96
C LEU A 186 27.31 1.84 9.92
N THR A 187 28.33 2.61 9.54
CA THR A 187 28.77 3.80 10.28
C THR A 187 28.09 5.08 9.80
N ASP A 188 27.55 5.06 8.58
CA ASP A 188 26.90 6.20 7.95
C ASP A 188 25.61 5.76 7.25
N ARG A 189 24.56 6.58 7.35
CA ARG A 189 23.23 6.27 6.79
C ARG A 189 23.24 6.07 5.27
N ALA A 190 24.11 6.78 4.53
CA ALA A 190 24.18 6.69 3.07
C ALA A 190 24.72 5.32 2.59
N GLN A 191 25.34 4.55 3.50
CA GLN A 191 25.88 3.22 3.21
C GLN A 191 24.80 2.14 3.04
N TYR A 192 23.54 2.44 3.36
CA TYR A 192 22.45 1.46 3.32
C TYR A 192 22.14 0.91 1.92
N VAL A 193 22.54 1.62 0.86
CA VAL A 193 22.41 1.13 -0.52
C VAL A 193 23.72 0.57 -1.09
N GLU A 194 24.77 0.44 -0.27
CA GLU A 194 26.08 -0.09 -0.68
C GLU A 194 26.15 -1.61 -0.48
N LEU A 195 26.04 -2.36 -1.57
CA LEU A 195 26.26 -3.81 -1.59
C LEU A 195 27.74 -4.13 -1.89
N HIS A 196 28.16 -5.36 -1.56
CA HIS A 196 29.49 -5.85 -1.93
C HIS A 196 29.59 -6.10 -3.43
N ASP A 197 28.59 -6.77 -3.98
CA ASP A 197 28.42 -7.05 -5.40
C ASP A 197 26.92 -6.94 -5.74
N TYR A 198 26.56 -6.03 -6.63
CA TYR A 198 25.15 -5.86 -7.04
C TYR A 198 24.68 -6.95 -8.01
N GLU A 199 25.61 -7.67 -8.65
CA GLU A 199 25.31 -8.68 -9.67
C GLU A 199 25.29 -10.12 -9.11
N SER A 200 25.80 -10.33 -7.90
CA SER A 200 25.92 -11.65 -7.27
C SER A 200 25.38 -11.66 -5.85
N GLU A 201 24.80 -12.80 -5.44
CA GLU A 201 24.34 -13.01 -4.06
C GLU A 201 25.46 -13.47 -3.12
N MET A 202 25.32 -13.22 -1.82
CA MET A 202 26.24 -13.73 -0.80
C MET A 202 26.01 -15.23 -0.52
N PRO A 203 27.07 -15.99 -0.17
CA PRO A 203 26.93 -17.38 0.27
C PRO A 203 25.95 -17.54 1.44
N LEU A 204 25.36 -18.74 1.57
CA LEU A 204 24.36 -19.03 2.62
C LEU A 204 24.93 -19.03 4.04
N SER A 205 26.21 -19.32 4.21
CA SER A 205 26.87 -19.34 5.51
C SER A 205 27.52 -17.99 5.81
N PHE A 206 27.22 -17.46 7.00
CA PHE A 206 27.82 -16.22 7.48
C PHE A 206 29.31 -16.42 7.82
N ASP A 207 30.15 -15.45 7.44
CA ASP A 207 31.54 -15.37 7.85
C ASP A 207 31.79 -14.08 8.67
N PRO A 208 32.19 -14.19 9.96
CA PRO A 208 32.49 -13.04 10.79
C PRO A 208 33.69 -12.21 10.31
N GLN A 209 34.55 -12.75 9.44
CA GLN A 209 35.72 -12.05 8.88
C GLN A 209 35.37 -11.19 7.66
N TRP A 210 34.16 -11.29 7.13
CA TRP A 210 33.72 -10.48 6.00
C TRP A 210 33.83 -8.97 6.24
N THR A 211 34.08 -8.27 5.13
CA THR A 211 34.06 -6.81 5.10
C THR A 211 32.66 -6.27 5.39
N ARG A 212 32.58 -4.98 5.70
CA ARG A 212 31.32 -4.30 5.99
C ARG A 212 30.26 -4.46 4.89
N PRO A 213 30.53 -4.22 3.59
CA PRO A 213 29.54 -4.42 2.52
C PRO A 213 29.09 -5.88 2.36
N GLN A 214 29.98 -6.85 2.59
CA GLN A 214 29.65 -8.28 2.52
C GLN A 214 28.67 -8.69 3.62
N LYS A 215 28.93 -8.26 4.87
CA LYS A 215 28.00 -8.49 5.99
C LYS A 215 26.66 -7.82 5.74
N HIS A 216 26.69 -6.57 5.31
CA HIS A 216 25.49 -5.79 4.99
C HIS A 216 24.60 -6.48 3.96
N GLN A 217 25.18 -6.85 2.82
CA GLN A 217 24.47 -7.55 1.76
C GLN A 217 23.91 -8.89 2.24
N PHE A 218 24.71 -9.69 2.95
CA PHE A 218 24.25 -10.96 3.52
C PHE A 218 23.01 -10.79 4.42
N TYR A 219 23.02 -9.81 5.33
CA TYR A 219 21.90 -9.59 6.23
C TYR A 219 20.61 -9.19 5.50
N LEU A 220 20.71 -8.32 4.48
CA LEU A 220 19.57 -7.91 3.67
C LEU A 220 19.01 -9.08 2.85
N GLU A 221 19.87 -9.86 2.19
CA GLU A 221 19.46 -11.04 1.41
C GLU A 221 18.79 -12.11 2.29
N ARG A 222 19.33 -12.40 3.48
CA ARG A 222 18.73 -13.35 4.42
C ARG A 222 17.38 -12.87 4.96
N PHE A 223 17.23 -11.57 5.21
CA PHE A 223 15.95 -10.97 5.56
C PHE A 223 14.92 -11.12 4.43
N CYS A 224 15.28 -10.74 3.21
CA CYS A 224 14.41 -10.85 2.03
C CYS A 224 14.02 -12.31 1.76
N GLU A 225 14.96 -13.24 1.88
CA GLU A 225 14.70 -14.68 1.73
C GLU A 225 13.68 -15.18 2.76
N LYS A 226 13.85 -14.82 4.03
CA LYS A 226 12.88 -15.19 5.07
C LYS A 226 11.52 -14.53 4.85
N LEU A 227 11.48 -13.28 4.40
CA LEU A 227 10.24 -12.57 4.07
C LEU A 227 9.46 -13.28 2.96
N ILE A 228 10.15 -13.70 1.89
CA ILE A 228 9.56 -14.49 0.79
C ILE A 228 9.05 -15.84 1.31
N GLN A 229 9.84 -16.54 2.13
CA GLN A 229 9.45 -17.83 2.69
C GLN A 229 8.23 -17.73 3.63
N ALA A 230 8.19 -16.71 4.49
CA ALA A 230 7.12 -16.48 5.45
C ALA A 230 5.79 -16.10 4.79
N THR A 231 5.79 -15.73 3.51
CA THR A 231 4.60 -15.32 2.76
C THR A 231 4.36 -16.19 1.51
N ALA A 232 5.08 -17.30 1.39
CA ALA A 232 5.08 -18.13 0.18
C ALA A 232 3.73 -18.81 -0.11
N ASP A 233 2.96 -19.12 0.93
CA ASP A 233 1.63 -19.75 0.85
C ASP A 233 0.47 -18.74 0.80
N THR A 234 0.77 -17.44 0.84
CA THR A 234 -0.22 -16.35 0.80
C THR A 234 -0.13 -15.58 -0.51
N PRO A 235 -0.97 -15.90 -1.52
CA PRO A 235 -0.84 -15.32 -2.85
C PRO A 235 -1.29 -13.85 -2.91
N ASN A 236 -1.96 -13.34 -1.88
CA ASN A 236 -2.42 -11.95 -1.76
C ASN A 236 -1.30 -10.96 -1.36
N VAL A 237 -0.04 -11.37 -1.34
CA VAL A 237 1.09 -10.49 -1.00
C VAL A 237 1.74 -9.92 -2.26
N LEU A 238 2.06 -8.63 -2.20
CA LEU A 238 2.90 -7.90 -3.15
C LEU A 238 4.06 -7.24 -2.41
N PHE A 239 5.18 -6.97 -3.09
CA PHE A 239 6.35 -6.34 -2.48
C PHE A 239 6.68 -5.00 -3.11
N GLU A 240 6.71 -3.94 -2.32
CA GLU A 240 7.32 -2.67 -2.73
C GLU A 240 8.80 -2.68 -2.31
N ILE A 241 9.70 -2.67 -3.30
CA ILE A 241 11.11 -2.97 -3.05
C ILE A 241 11.78 -1.90 -2.22
N PHE A 242 11.50 -0.62 -2.49
CA PHE A 242 12.23 0.47 -1.85
C PHE A 242 11.44 1.76 -1.83
N ASN A 243 11.16 2.27 -0.63
CA ASN A 243 10.50 3.55 -0.43
C ASN A 243 11.48 4.72 -0.17
N GLU A 244 11.17 5.91 -0.68
CA GLU A 244 11.85 7.19 -0.36
C GLU A 244 13.39 7.22 -0.47
N GLY A 245 13.94 6.58 -1.51
CA GLY A 245 15.38 6.50 -1.74
C GLY A 245 16.04 7.73 -2.39
N GLU A 246 15.30 8.78 -2.73
CA GLU A 246 15.72 9.86 -3.66
C GLU A 246 16.93 10.71 -3.22
N TRP A 247 17.36 10.54 -1.98
CA TRP A 247 18.49 11.23 -1.35
C TRP A 247 19.77 10.39 -1.32
N TYR A 248 19.70 9.09 -1.62
CA TYR A 248 20.89 8.26 -1.81
C TYR A 248 21.59 8.58 -3.14
N ASP A 249 22.79 8.04 -3.32
CA ASP A 249 23.47 8.04 -4.62
C ASP A 249 22.62 7.29 -5.66
N GLY A 250 22.21 8.00 -6.72
CA GLY A 250 21.26 7.50 -7.72
C GLY A 250 21.70 6.21 -8.43
N PRO A 251 22.93 6.14 -8.98
CA PRO A 251 23.45 4.92 -9.58
C PRO A 251 23.48 3.73 -8.62
N ARG A 252 23.93 3.92 -7.37
CA ARG A 252 23.96 2.84 -6.36
C ARG A 252 22.56 2.40 -5.94
N LEU A 253 21.65 3.34 -5.69
CA LEU A 253 20.25 3.01 -5.37
C LEU A 253 19.60 2.20 -6.49
N ARG A 254 19.83 2.59 -7.76
CA ARG A 254 19.32 1.82 -8.90
C ARG A 254 19.90 0.41 -8.95
N ALA A 255 21.21 0.27 -8.73
CA ALA A 255 21.86 -1.04 -8.70
C ALA A 255 21.34 -1.91 -7.54
N PHE A 256 21.14 -1.32 -6.36
CA PHE A 256 20.53 -1.95 -5.19
C PHE A 256 19.13 -2.48 -5.49
N GLN A 257 18.24 -1.63 -6.04
CA GLN A 257 16.88 -2.06 -6.36
C GLN A 257 16.84 -3.13 -7.45
N ARG A 258 17.73 -3.05 -8.46
CA ARG A 258 17.86 -4.12 -9.48
C ARG A 258 18.33 -5.44 -8.87
N HIS A 259 19.28 -5.41 -7.93
CA HIS A 259 19.69 -6.59 -7.19
C HIS A 259 18.49 -7.25 -6.49
N PHE A 260 17.67 -6.49 -5.76
CA PHE A 260 16.52 -7.07 -5.06
C PHE A 260 15.34 -7.43 -5.97
N LEU A 261 15.15 -6.75 -7.10
CA LEU A 261 14.23 -7.22 -8.15
C LEU A 261 14.63 -8.61 -8.66
N ASP A 262 15.92 -8.80 -8.94
CA ASP A 262 16.47 -10.07 -9.40
C ASP A 262 16.32 -11.15 -8.32
N PHE A 263 16.66 -10.81 -7.07
CA PHE A 263 16.59 -11.68 -5.92
C PHE A 263 15.17 -12.22 -5.67
N PHE A 264 14.16 -11.33 -5.70
CA PHE A 264 12.76 -11.71 -5.52
C PHE A 264 12.22 -12.49 -6.72
N LYS A 265 12.48 -12.05 -7.96
CA LYS A 265 12.00 -12.75 -9.16
C LYS A 265 12.58 -14.15 -9.33
N ALA A 266 13.75 -14.43 -8.76
CA ALA A 266 14.31 -15.78 -8.72
C ALA A 266 13.55 -16.74 -7.78
N ARG A 267 12.74 -16.23 -6.85
CA ARG A 267 12.17 -16.98 -5.71
C ARG A 267 10.66 -16.91 -5.58
N THR A 268 10.00 -15.93 -6.18
CA THR A 268 8.54 -15.75 -6.08
C THR A 268 7.91 -15.24 -7.37
N ALA A 269 6.65 -15.64 -7.59
CA ALA A 269 5.80 -15.15 -8.66
C ALA A 269 4.93 -13.95 -8.25
N GLN A 270 5.02 -13.50 -6.99
CA GLN A 270 4.34 -12.29 -6.52
C GLN A 270 4.84 -11.06 -7.30
N LEU A 271 3.96 -10.07 -7.48
CA LEU A 271 4.32 -8.85 -8.21
C LEU A 271 5.18 -7.92 -7.34
N LEU A 272 6.09 -7.23 -8.00
CA LEU A 272 7.03 -6.28 -7.41
C LEU A 272 6.68 -4.85 -7.84
N ILE A 273 6.65 -3.95 -6.87
CA ILE A 273 6.36 -2.53 -7.00
C ILE A 273 7.65 -1.74 -6.81
N ILE A 274 7.89 -0.75 -7.68
CA ILE A 274 9.03 0.18 -7.58
C ILE A 274 8.53 1.62 -7.48
N ASN A 275 9.03 2.38 -6.50
CA ASN A 275 8.85 3.85 -6.46
C ASN A 275 9.73 4.51 -7.53
N ASP A 276 9.17 4.76 -8.71
CA ASP A 276 9.93 5.19 -9.89
C ASP A 276 10.31 6.68 -9.85
N ASP A 277 9.51 7.51 -9.16
CA ASP A 277 9.74 8.96 -9.07
C ASP A 277 10.77 9.36 -8.00
N HIS A 278 11.24 8.40 -7.21
CA HIS A 278 12.25 8.54 -6.16
C HIS A 278 13.63 8.01 -6.56
N ILE A 279 13.87 7.84 -7.86
CA ILE A 279 15.16 7.43 -8.40
C ILE A 279 15.65 8.48 -9.39
N ARG A 280 16.83 9.04 -9.12
CA ARG A 280 17.45 10.03 -10.01
C ARG A 280 18.24 9.33 -11.11
N GLY A 281 18.04 9.75 -12.36
CA GLY A 281 18.80 9.28 -13.52
C GLY A 281 17.94 8.49 -14.51
N ALA A 282 18.28 8.59 -15.80
CA ALA A 282 17.55 7.94 -16.89
C ALA A 282 18.31 6.71 -17.44
N PRO A 283 17.58 5.69 -17.94
CA PRO A 283 16.13 5.54 -17.88
C PRO A 283 15.65 5.07 -16.49
N GLY A 284 14.41 5.39 -16.11
CA GLY A 284 13.76 4.89 -14.89
C GLY A 284 13.51 3.37 -14.88
N PHE A 285 12.58 2.89 -14.07
CA PHE A 285 12.20 1.48 -13.94
C PHE A 285 11.03 1.10 -14.86
N ARG A 286 10.40 2.05 -15.55
CA ARG A 286 9.37 1.72 -16.55
C ARG A 286 9.85 0.77 -17.66
N SER A 287 11.13 0.81 -18.04
CA SER A 287 11.68 -0.15 -18.99
C SER A 287 12.28 -1.40 -18.36
N GLU A 288 12.33 -1.49 -17.02
CA GLU A 288 12.84 -2.66 -16.29
C GLU A 288 11.77 -3.77 -16.33
N PRO A 289 12.03 -4.91 -16.99
CA PRO A 289 11.03 -5.97 -17.12
C PRO A 289 10.62 -6.60 -15.80
N LYS A 290 11.51 -6.57 -14.79
CA LYS A 290 11.26 -7.18 -13.48
C LYS A 290 10.47 -6.30 -12.50
N ALA A 291 10.29 -5.01 -12.81
CA ALA A 291 9.43 -4.11 -12.05
C ALA A 291 7.99 -4.23 -12.58
N ASP A 292 7.10 -4.99 -11.95
CA ASP A 292 5.77 -5.26 -12.54
C ASP A 292 4.85 -4.04 -12.47
N ILE A 293 4.90 -3.31 -11.36
CA ILE A 293 4.05 -2.16 -11.05
C ILE A 293 4.97 -0.97 -10.73
N LEU A 294 4.59 0.22 -11.20
CA LEU A 294 5.27 1.45 -10.80
C LEU A 294 4.43 2.18 -9.77
N SER A 295 5.11 2.71 -8.76
CA SER A 295 4.52 3.61 -7.78
C SER A 295 5.12 5.01 -7.88
N HIS A 296 4.30 6.02 -7.60
CA HIS A 296 4.71 7.42 -7.49
C HIS A 296 4.24 8.02 -6.17
N HIS A 297 4.98 9.02 -5.66
CA HIS A 297 4.63 9.86 -4.50
C HIS A 297 4.07 11.22 -4.95
N LYS A 298 3.73 11.32 -6.22
CA LYS A 298 3.15 12.50 -6.87
C LYS A 298 1.80 12.16 -7.49
N PRO A 299 0.91 13.16 -7.63
CA PRO A 299 1.06 14.56 -7.22
C PRO A 299 1.05 14.78 -5.70
N ARG A 300 1.71 15.83 -5.23
CA ARG A 300 1.64 16.22 -3.81
C ARG A 300 0.19 16.59 -3.46
N TRP A 301 -0.27 16.14 -2.30
CA TRP A 301 -1.59 16.47 -1.77
C TRP A 301 -1.64 17.82 -1.03
N ASP A 302 -0.48 18.45 -0.81
CA ASP A 302 -0.37 19.76 -0.17
C ASP A 302 -1.35 20.76 -0.82
N ASP A 303 -1.97 21.62 -0.01
CA ASP A 303 -3.02 22.57 -0.41
C ASP A 303 -4.34 21.94 -0.91
N LEU A 304 -4.60 20.67 -0.58
CA LEU A 304 -5.88 19.97 -0.82
C LEU A 304 -6.35 20.08 -2.29
N PRO A 305 -5.52 19.64 -3.26
CA PRO A 305 -5.78 19.88 -4.68
C PRO A 305 -7.07 19.20 -5.16
N ALA A 306 -7.63 19.73 -6.25
CA ALA A 306 -8.81 19.15 -6.86
C ALA A 306 -8.53 17.74 -7.43
N ALA A 307 -9.55 16.89 -7.48
CA ALA A 307 -9.47 15.53 -8.03
C ALA A 307 -8.81 15.45 -9.42
N ARG A 308 -8.98 16.50 -10.23
CA ARG A 308 -8.42 16.58 -11.58
C ARG A 308 -6.89 16.57 -11.61
N VAL A 309 -6.23 17.08 -10.56
CA VAL A 309 -4.76 17.06 -10.47
C VAL A 309 -4.24 15.63 -10.46
N PHE A 310 -4.85 14.77 -9.65
CA PHE A 310 -4.54 13.35 -9.57
C PHE A 310 -4.91 12.62 -10.85
N PHE A 311 -6.09 12.91 -11.40
CA PHE A 311 -6.56 12.29 -12.64
C PHE A 311 -5.63 12.60 -13.83
N ASP A 312 -5.29 13.87 -14.05
CA ASP A 312 -4.44 14.27 -15.17
C ASP A 312 -3.02 13.71 -15.05
N HIS A 313 -2.52 13.50 -13.83
CA HIS A 313 -1.23 12.83 -13.60
C HIS A 313 -1.27 11.37 -14.00
N TYR A 314 -2.15 10.59 -13.39
CA TYR A 314 -2.19 9.14 -13.62
C TYR A 314 -2.72 8.78 -15.01
N ARG A 315 -3.55 9.61 -15.65
CA ARG A 315 -3.92 9.45 -17.06
C ARG A 315 -2.68 9.54 -17.98
N ARG A 316 -1.74 10.45 -17.70
CA ARG A 316 -0.49 10.52 -18.49
C ARG A 316 0.34 9.26 -18.30
N GLU A 317 0.41 8.72 -17.09
CA GLU A 317 1.10 7.46 -16.84
C GLU A 317 0.42 6.27 -17.51
N PHE A 318 -0.92 6.28 -17.56
CA PHE A 318 -1.72 5.32 -18.33
C PHE A 318 -1.45 5.42 -19.84
N GLU A 319 -1.15 6.60 -20.38
CA GLU A 319 -0.82 6.77 -21.80
C GLU A 319 0.65 6.48 -22.13
N THR A 320 1.50 6.28 -21.11
CA THR A 320 2.94 6.16 -21.27
C THR A 320 3.39 4.72 -21.52
N ALA A 321 4.22 4.54 -22.55
CA ALA A 321 4.85 3.26 -22.87
C ALA A 321 6.28 3.16 -22.29
N PRO A 322 6.79 1.96 -21.94
CA PRO A 322 6.06 0.69 -21.84
C PRO A 322 4.89 0.72 -20.85
N VAL A 323 3.83 0.00 -21.21
CA VAL A 323 2.61 -0.14 -20.41
C VAL A 323 2.94 -0.85 -19.11
N LYS A 324 2.56 -0.23 -17.98
CA LYS A 324 2.61 -0.82 -16.64
C LYS A 324 1.40 -0.36 -15.82
N PRO A 325 0.88 -1.19 -14.91
CA PRO A 325 -0.02 -0.74 -13.86
C PRO A 325 0.64 0.31 -12.96
N MET A 326 -0.17 1.24 -12.47
CA MET A 326 0.27 2.31 -11.58
C MET A 326 -0.31 2.13 -10.18
N PHE A 327 0.48 2.45 -9.17
CA PHE A 327 0.10 2.49 -7.77
C PHE A 327 0.46 3.85 -7.16
N PHE A 328 -0.40 4.35 -6.28
CA PHE A 328 -0.12 5.54 -5.48
C PHE A 328 0.07 5.09 -4.04
N SER A 329 1.30 4.67 -3.70
CA SER A 329 1.58 4.07 -2.38
C SER A 329 1.69 5.09 -1.26
N GLU A 330 2.09 6.33 -1.57
CA GLU A 330 2.20 7.41 -0.58
C GLU A 330 1.55 8.71 -1.09
N PRO A 331 0.21 8.76 -1.14
CA PRO A 331 -0.51 9.95 -1.61
C PRO A 331 -0.47 11.11 -0.63
N VAL A 332 -0.35 10.81 0.65
CA VAL A 332 -0.18 11.77 1.73
C VAL A 332 1.00 11.29 2.57
N PRO A 333 1.87 12.18 3.08
CA PRO A 333 2.98 11.75 3.95
C PRO A 333 2.49 11.16 5.27
N SER A 334 1.40 11.72 5.79
CA SER A 334 0.74 11.29 7.04
C SER A 334 -0.63 11.94 7.14
N TYR A 335 -1.71 11.15 7.23
CA TYR A 335 -3.00 11.65 7.68
C TYR A 335 -3.14 11.37 9.18
N GLU A 336 -2.89 12.39 10.00
CA GLU A 336 -3.04 12.33 11.46
C GLU A 336 -4.42 12.82 11.92
N GLY A 337 -5.42 12.83 11.05
CA GLY A 337 -6.73 13.41 11.33
C GLY A 337 -6.90 14.82 10.76
N GLY A 338 -8.16 15.26 10.64
CA GLY A 338 -8.49 16.54 10.02
C GLY A 338 -9.97 16.88 10.08
N ASP A 339 -10.32 18.03 9.52
CA ASP A 339 -11.71 18.47 9.38
C ASP A 339 -12.36 17.91 8.10
N ALA A 340 -13.62 18.32 7.86
CA ALA A 340 -14.37 17.91 6.69
C ALA A 340 -13.72 18.34 5.35
N ALA A 341 -12.90 19.40 5.33
CA ALA A 341 -12.21 19.82 4.12
C ALA A 341 -11.08 18.86 3.77
N VAL A 342 -10.32 18.41 4.77
CA VAL A 342 -9.29 17.37 4.61
C VAL A 342 -9.91 16.05 4.15
N GLU A 343 -10.99 15.61 4.80
CA GLU A 343 -11.73 14.40 4.40
C GLU A 343 -12.24 14.50 2.95
N THR A 344 -12.71 15.68 2.53
CA THR A 344 -13.13 15.92 1.14
C THR A 344 -11.95 15.86 0.16
N ALA A 345 -10.78 16.34 0.56
CA ALA A 345 -9.58 16.27 -0.27
C ALA A 345 -9.11 14.82 -0.46
N LEU A 346 -9.12 14.00 0.60
CA LEU A 346 -8.82 12.57 0.53
C LEU A 346 -9.79 11.83 -0.41
N MET A 347 -11.10 12.11 -0.28
CA MET A 347 -12.10 11.58 -1.21
C MET A 347 -11.77 11.96 -2.67
N ARG A 348 -11.47 13.23 -2.93
CA ARG A 348 -11.11 13.71 -4.29
C ARG A 348 -9.83 13.07 -4.82
N LEU A 349 -8.85 12.84 -3.95
CA LEU A 349 -7.61 12.14 -4.26
C LEU A 349 -7.90 10.71 -4.70
N LEU A 350 -8.66 9.96 -3.89
CA LEU A 350 -9.04 8.58 -4.18
C LEU A 350 -9.73 8.48 -5.55
N TRP A 351 -10.77 9.29 -5.77
CA TRP A 351 -11.55 9.23 -7.01
C TRP A 351 -10.78 9.72 -8.24
N GLY A 352 -9.99 10.79 -8.11
CA GLY A 352 -9.15 11.28 -9.19
C GLY A 352 -8.12 10.24 -9.63
N THR A 353 -7.50 9.56 -8.66
CA THR A 353 -6.50 8.51 -8.89
C THR A 353 -7.12 7.25 -9.50
N ALA A 354 -8.18 6.72 -8.88
CA ALA A 354 -8.82 5.48 -9.30
C ALA A 354 -9.44 5.58 -10.70
N LEU A 355 -10.09 6.70 -11.04
CA LEU A 355 -10.65 6.90 -12.38
C LEU A 355 -9.58 7.13 -13.45
N ALA A 356 -8.35 7.49 -13.06
CA ALA A 356 -7.22 7.53 -13.96
C ALA A 356 -6.56 6.15 -14.17
N GLY A 357 -7.10 5.10 -13.56
CA GLY A 357 -6.63 3.73 -13.72
C GLY A 357 -5.45 3.35 -12.81
N ALA A 358 -5.20 4.11 -11.75
CA ALA A 358 -4.17 3.80 -10.76
C ALA A 358 -4.78 3.26 -9.46
N SER A 359 -4.12 2.25 -8.89
CA SER A 359 -4.40 1.76 -7.55
C SER A 359 -3.89 2.77 -6.50
N VAL A 360 -4.41 2.77 -5.28
CA VAL A 360 -4.09 3.76 -4.24
C VAL A 360 -4.28 3.20 -2.83
N VAL A 361 -3.41 3.60 -1.90
CA VAL A 361 -3.63 3.43 -0.44
C VAL A 361 -3.45 4.76 0.28
N ILE A 362 -4.17 5.02 1.36
CA ILE A 362 -3.97 6.23 2.17
C ILE A 362 -3.02 5.95 3.34
N GLN A 363 -1.98 6.78 3.53
CA GLN A 363 -1.17 6.74 4.76
C GLN A 363 -1.98 7.32 5.92
N ASN A 364 -2.80 6.47 6.53
CA ASN A 364 -3.75 6.84 7.57
C ASN A 364 -3.13 6.59 8.95
N ASP A 365 -2.31 7.53 9.42
CA ASP A 365 -1.66 7.41 10.72
C ASP A 365 -2.67 7.31 11.88
N VAL A 366 -3.92 7.74 11.68
CA VAL A 366 -5.00 7.51 12.66
C VAL A 366 -5.30 6.02 12.87
N SER A 367 -4.96 5.15 11.91
CA SER A 367 -5.04 3.69 12.06
C SER A 367 -4.08 3.14 13.13
N PHE A 368 -3.08 3.91 13.61
CA PHE A 368 -2.32 3.55 14.82
C PHE A 368 -3.26 3.37 16.04
N GLY A 369 -4.42 4.03 16.01
CA GLY A 369 -5.50 3.92 16.99
C GLY A 369 -6.17 2.54 17.11
N PHE A 370 -5.80 1.55 16.29
CA PHE A 370 -6.14 0.14 16.57
C PHE A 370 -5.34 -0.45 17.74
N ASP A 371 -4.32 0.26 18.24
CA ASP A 371 -3.88 0.13 19.63
C ASP A 371 -4.59 1.18 20.51
N PRO A 372 -5.41 0.76 21.49
CA PRO A 372 -6.18 1.67 22.34
C PRO A 372 -5.32 2.54 23.27
N ARG A 373 -4.01 2.25 23.40
CA ARG A 373 -3.07 3.08 24.17
C ARG A 373 -2.37 4.15 23.36
N SER A 374 -2.38 4.02 22.04
CA SER A 374 -1.75 5.00 21.16
C SER A 374 -2.45 6.37 21.28
N ALA A 375 -1.72 7.45 21.05
CA ALA A 375 -2.29 8.78 20.98
C ALA A 375 -3.38 8.90 19.90
N MET A 376 -3.28 8.12 18.82
CA MET A 376 -4.28 8.09 17.75
C MET A 376 -5.60 7.39 18.11
N ALA A 377 -5.65 6.62 19.21
CA ALA A 377 -6.90 6.00 19.67
C ALA A 377 -8.02 7.03 19.92
N ALA A 378 -7.67 8.23 20.36
CA ALA A 378 -8.61 9.33 20.60
C ALA A 378 -9.25 9.89 19.31
N LYS A 379 -8.76 9.49 18.13
CA LYS A 379 -9.23 9.96 16.82
C LYS A 379 -9.98 8.86 16.03
N ALA A 380 -10.49 7.83 16.71
CA ALA A 380 -11.22 6.72 16.09
C ALA A 380 -12.34 7.17 15.13
N ASP A 381 -13.11 8.22 15.46
CA ASP A 381 -14.15 8.75 14.58
C ASP A 381 -13.59 9.29 13.25
N GLN A 382 -12.40 9.91 13.27
CA GLN A 382 -11.75 10.43 12.06
C GLN A 382 -11.17 9.29 11.22
N ARG A 383 -10.56 8.30 11.88
CA ARG A 383 -10.11 7.05 11.24
C ARG A 383 -11.26 6.39 10.49
N ASP A 384 -12.37 6.15 11.19
CA ASP A 384 -13.49 5.39 10.63
C ASP A 384 -14.14 6.13 9.45
N ARG A 385 -14.17 7.48 9.47
CA ARG A 385 -14.61 8.28 8.32
C ARG A 385 -13.70 8.15 7.10
N VAL A 386 -12.38 8.07 7.28
CA VAL A 386 -11.45 7.82 6.16
C VAL A 386 -11.61 6.40 5.62
N LEU A 387 -11.70 5.40 6.50
CA LEU A 387 -11.96 4.02 6.09
C LEU A 387 -13.30 3.92 5.34
N ASP A 388 -14.33 4.65 5.76
CA ASP A 388 -15.62 4.69 5.04
C ASP A 388 -15.44 5.23 3.61
N LEU A 389 -14.69 6.32 3.42
CA LEU A 389 -14.40 6.89 2.09
C LEU A 389 -13.64 5.92 1.18
N GLU A 390 -12.63 5.22 1.71
CA GLU A 390 -11.90 4.17 0.99
C GLU A 390 -12.82 3.02 0.60
N GLY A 391 -13.65 2.55 1.55
CA GLY A 391 -14.65 1.51 1.31
C GLY A 391 -15.67 1.92 0.26
N HIS A 392 -16.11 3.18 0.23
CA HIS A 392 -17.03 3.68 -0.79
C HIS A 392 -16.42 3.60 -2.19
N ALA A 393 -15.14 3.95 -2.35
CA ALA A 393 -14.45 3.83 -3.63
C ALA A 393 -14.20 2.35 -4.00
N ALA A 394 -13.70 1.54 -3.07
CA ALA A 394 -13.43 0.12 -3.30
C ALA A 394 -14.70 -0.65 -3.73
N ARG A 395 -15.81 -0.47 -3.02
CA ARG A 395 -17.09 -1.13 -3.37
C ARG A 395 -17.65 -0.64 -4.70
N PHE A 396 -17.43 0.61 -5.08
CA PHE A 396 -17.87 1.10 -6.38
C PHE A 396 -17.18 0.34 -7.53
N PHE A 397 -15.86 0.18 -7.50
CA PHE A 397 -15.15 -0.53 -8.57
C PHE A 397 -15.38 -2.05 -8.55
N HIS A 398 -15.56 -2.65 -7.37
CA HIS A 398 -15.59 -4.12 -7.23
C HIS A 398 -16.97 -4.74 -7.03
N ARG A 399 -17.99 -3.94 -6.69
CA ARG A 399 -19.34 -4.43 -6.34
C ARG A 399 -20.49 -3.70 -7.02
N ALA A 400 -20.23 -2.67 -7.85
CA ALA A 400 -21.27 -1.89 -8.51
C ALA A 400 -21.43 -2.16 -10.02
N ASP A 401 -20.93 -3.30 -10.50
CA ASP A 401 -20.97 -3.72 -11.91
C ASP A 401 -20.25 -2.76 -12.87
N VAL A 402 -19.11 -2.19 -12.43
CA VAL A 402 -18.25 -1.35 -13.27
C VAL A 402 -17.21 -2.24 -13.98
N ASN A 403 -17.21 -2.26 -15.31
CA ASN A 403 -16.22 -3.04 -16.06
C ASN A 403 -14.95 -2.21 -16.35
N PHE A 404 -14.29 -1.73 -15.30
CA PHE A 404 -13.15 -0.82 -15.41
C PHE A 404 -12.00 -1.37 -16.25
N ALA A 405 -11.79 -2.69 -16.25
CA ALA A 405 -10.74 -3.35 -17.03
C ALA A 405 -10.91 -3.19 -18.56
N ALA A 406 -12.14 -2.94 -19.02
CA ALA A 406 -12.44 -2.66 -20.43
C ALA A 406 -12.46 -1.16 -20.77
N MET A 407 -12.09 -0.29 -19.82
CA MET A 407 -12.19 1.15 -19.91
C MET A 407 -10.80 1.81 -19.90
N GLN A 408 -10.75 3.08 -20.31
CA GLN A 408 -9.54 3.91 -20.31
C GLN A 408 -9.88 5.33 -19.82
N PRO A 409 -8.96 6.01 -19.12
CA PRO A 409 -9.16 7.37 -18.67
C PRO A 409 -9.13 8.37 -19.85
N ASP A 410 -10.21 9.11 -20.07
CA ASP A 410 -10.28 10.18 -21.08
C ASP A 410 -11.06 11.38 -20.57
N GLY A 411 -10.34 12.33 -19.97
CA GLY A 411 -10.91 13.55 -19.41
C GLY A 411 -11.62 14.45 -20.45
N ARG A 412 -11.38 14.27 -21.75
CA ARG A 412 -12.04 15.09 -22.80
C ARG A 412 -13.50 14.71 -22.99
N LEU A 413 -13.92 13.54 -22.51
CA LEU A 413 -15.29 13.05 -22.63
C LEU A 413 -16.27 13.72 -21.66
N ALA A 414 -15.79 14.41 -20.63
CA ALA A 414 -16.64 15.09 -19.67
C ALA A 414 -16.12 16.51 -19.40
N SER A 415 -17.02 17.49 -19.28
CA SER A 415 -16.61 18.87 -18.99
C SER A 415 -16.00 19.05 -17.60
N THR A 416 -16.09 18.04 -16.73
CA THR A 416 -15.38 17.99 -15.43
C THR A 416 -13.88 17.72 -15.61
N GLY A 417 -13.48 17.18 -16.76
CA GLY A 417 -12.11 16.75 -17.04
C GLY A 417 -11.74 15.39 -16.46
N ILE A 418 -12.68 14.67 -15.83
CA ILE A 418 -12.43 13.41 -15.11
C ILE A 418 -13.42 12.35 -15.58
N CYS A 419 -12.96 11.39 -16.38
CA CYS A 419 -13.82 10.35 -16.93
C CYS A 419 -13.00 9.07 -17.21
N LEU A 420 -13.46 7.94 -16.69
CA LEU A 420 -13.05 6.61 -17.11
C LEU A 420 -14.13 6.10 -18.08
N ALA A 421 -13.76 5.64 -19.28
CA ALA A 421 -14.76 5.25 -20.27
C ALA A 421 -14.35 4.09 -21.17
N ARG A 422 -15.35 3.32 -21.59
CA ARG A 422 -15.38 2.57 -22.83
C ARG A 422 -16.41 3.26 -23.75
N PRO A 423 -15.98 4.20 -24.62
CA PRO A 423 -16.90 5.03 -25.38
C PRO A 423 -17.95 4.22 -26.13
N GLY A 424 -19.22 4.64 -26.05
CA GLY A 424 -20.38 3.97 -26.61
C GLY A 424 -21.02 2.93 -25.70
N VAL A 425 -20.31 2.48 -24.65
CA VAL A 425 -20.75 1.37 -23.82
C VAL A 425 -20.83 1.71 -22.34
N GLU A 426 -19.80 2.35 -21.76
CA GLU A 426 -19.75 2.62 -20.33
C GLU A 426 -18.92 3.85 -20.01
N TYR A 427 -19.39 4.66 -19.06
CA TYR A 427 -18.73 5.89 -18.63
C TYR A 427 -18.88 6.06 -17.13
N VAL A 428 -17.78 6.40 -16.45
CA VAL A 428 -17.78 6.83 -15.05
C VAL A 428 -17.15 8.22 -14.98
N VAL A 429 -17.93 9.21 -14.53
CA VAL A 429 -17.53 10.62 -14.48
C VAL A 429 -17.57 11.10 -13.03
N TYR A 430 -16.46 11.65 -12.55
CA TYR A 430 -16.45 12.36 -11.27
C TYR A 430 -16.80 13.83 -11.49
N ALA A 431 -17.79 14.31 -10.74
CA ALA A 431 -18.24 15.70 -10.75
C ALA A 431 -17.96 16.32 -9.38
N PRO A 432 -16.92 17.15 -9.26
CA PRO A 432 -16.69 17.89 -8.02
C PRO A 432 -17.74 18.98 -7.89
N GLN A 433 -18.42 19.01 -6.74
CA GLN A 433 -19.49 19.95 -6.40
C GLN A 433 -20.74 19.82 -7.28
N THR A 434 -21.92 20.11 -6.71
CA THR A 434 -23.20 20.03 -7.42
C THR A 434 -23.30 21.12 -8.47
N ARG A 435 -22.84 20.82 -9.69
CA ARG A 435 -22.88 21.73 -10.83
C ARG A 435 -23.32 20.94 -12.06
N VAL A 436 -24.02 21.61 -12.97
CA VAL A 436 -24.31 21.03 -14.28
C VAL A 436 -22.99 20.81 -15.02
N PHE A 437 -22.83 19.63 -15.60
CA PHE A 437 -21.71 19.30 -16.48
C PHE A 437 -22.24 18.57 -17.70
N THR A 438 -21.39 18.42 -18.72
CA THR A 438 -21.74 17.71 -19.95
C THR A 438 -20.84 16.51 -20.17
N VAL A 439 -21.38 15.48 -20.84
CA VAL A 439 -20.65 14.30 -21.30
C VAL A 439 -20.81 14.16 -22.81
N ASN A 440 -19.72 13.84 -23.50
CA ASN A 440 -19.74 13.51 -24.92
C ASN A 440 -20.17 12.06 -25.12
N LEU A 441 -21.41 11.90 -25.59
CA LEU A 441 -22.05 10.62 -25.86
C LEU A 441 -22.16 10.33 -27.36
N THR A 442 -21.42 11.02 -28.23
CA THR A 442 -21.44 10.77 -29.70
C THR A 442 -21.19 9.32 -30.06
N ALA A 443 -20.30 8.64 -29.34
CA ALA A 443 -20.00 7.22 -29.56
C ALA A 443 -21.20 6.28 -29.23
N ALA A 444 -22.18 6.77 -28.46
CA ALA A 444 -23.39 6.02 -28.07
C ALA A 444 -24.61 6.38 -28.95
N ARG A 445 -24.43 6.84 -30.19
CA ARG A 445 -25.51 7.35 -31.06
C ARG A 445 -26.67 6.38 -31.31
N ASP A 446 -26.41 5.08 -31.23
CA ASP A 446 -27.39 4.01 -31.50
C ASP A 446 -27.78 3.27 -30.20
N THR A 447 -27.48 3.86 -29.04
CA THR A 447 -27.60 3.22 -27.72
C THR A 447 -28.37 4.10 -26.75
N THR A 448 -29.23 3.48 -25.93
CA THR A 448 -29.77 4.11 -24.72
C THR A 448 -28.91 3.70 -23.52
N LEU A 449 -28.44 4.69 -22.77
CA LEU A 449 -27.63 4.49 -21.58
C LEU A 449 -28.51 4.55 -20.33
N GLY A 450 -28.39 3.55 -19.45
CA GLY A 450 -28.86 3.64 -18.07
C GLY A 450 -28.06 4.71 -17.33
N VAL A 451 -28.69 5.36 -16.36
CA VAL A 451 -28.09 6.48 -15.63
C VAL A 451 -28.22 6.22 -14.13
N ARG A 452 -27.08 6.18 -13.44
CA ARG A 452 -27.03 6.09 -11.98
C ARG A 452 -26.07 7.13 -11.43
N TRP A 453 -26.41 7.68 -10.29
CA TRP A 453 -25.56 8.58 -9.52
C TRP A 453 -25.09 7.89 -8.27
N TYR A 454 -23.83 8.03 -7.92
CA TYR A 454 -23.26 7.52 -6.68
C TYR A 454 -22.79 8.69 -5.83
N ASP A 455 -23.20 8.70 -4.56
CA ASP A 455 -22.68 9.61 -3.55
C ASP A 455 -21.34 9.04 -3.04
N PRO A 456 -20.20 9.67 -3.39
CA PRO A 456 -18.88 9.18 -3.01
C PRO A 456 -18.60 9.31 -1.50
N ARG A 457 -19.40 10.10 -0.77
CA ARG A 457 -19.28 10.29 0.68
C ARG A 457 -20.14 9.31 1.46
N ALA A 458 -21.36 9.03 0.97
CA ALA A 458 -22.32 8.17 1.65
C ALA A 458 -22.35 6.72 1.13
N GLY A 459 -21.76 6.45 -0.04
CA GLY A 459 -21.72 5.12 -0.63
C GLY A 459 -23.05 4.64 -1.21
N GLN A 460 -23.91 5.56 -1.64
CA GLN A 460 -25.29 5.26 -2.04
C GLN A 460 -25.54 5.57 -3.51
N PHE A 461 -26.33 4.72 -4.18
CA PHE A 461 -26.79 4.95 -5.54
C PHE A 461 -28.15 5.64 -5.58
N HIS A 462 -28.32 6.54 -6.55
CA HIS A 462 -29.57 7.17 -6.94
C HIS A 462 -29.80 6.92 -8.43
N GLU A 463 -30.86 6.17 -8.75
CA GLU A 463 -31.27 5.88 -10.11
C GLU A 463 -31.83 7.13 -10.80
N ALA A 464 -31.61 7.25 -12.10
CA ALA A 464 -32.18 8.31 -12.93
C ALA A 464 -32.76 7.75 -14.24
N ALA A 465 -33.57 8.57 -14.91
CA ALA A 465 -34.12 8.17 -16.20
C ALA A 465 -33.00 7.90 -17.22
N PRO A 466 -33.12 6.84 -18.05
CA PRO A 466 -32.18 6.56 -19.12
C PRO A 466 -32.06 7.74 -20.09
N VAL A 467 -30.91 7.84 -20.75
CA VAL A 467 -30.62 8.88 -21.73
C VAL A 467 -30.30 8.28 -23.09
N VAL A 468 -30.87 8.85 -24.15
CA VAL A 468 -30.50 8.49 -25.52
C VAL A 468 -29.12 9.08 -25.82
N GLY A 469 -28.18 8.27 -26.29
CA GLY A 469 -26.84 8.73 -26.64
C GLY A 469 -26.80 9.58 -27.91
N GLY A 470 -25.60 9.83 -28.42
CA GLY A 470 -25.35 10.54 -29.68
C GLY A 470 -25.08 12.04 -29.56
N ARG A 471 -25.37 12.68 -28.42
CA ARG A 471 -25.07 14.10 -28.22
C ARG A 471 -23.62 14.34 -27.84
N ALA A 472 -22.97 15.33 -28.47
CA ALA A 472 -21.60 15.74 -28.15
C ALA A 472 -21.47 16.45 -26.79
N ALA A 473 -22.56 17.01 -26.27
CA ALA A 473 -22.62 17.66 -24.96
C ALA A 473 -23.96 17.36 -24.29
N GLN A 474 -24.13 16.14 -23.80
CA GLN A 474 -25.32 15.75 -23.02
C GLN A 474 -25.21 16.35 -21.61
N PRO A 475 -26.13 17.21 -21.17
CA PRO A 475 -26.10 17.76 -19.82
C PRO A 475 -26.55 16.74 -18.77
N PHE A 476 -25.94 16.82 -17.59
CA PHE A 476 -26.29 16.07 -16.40
C PHE A 476 -26.29 17.00 -15.18
N VAL A 477 -27.24 16.76 -14.26
CA VAL A 477 -27.37 17.49 -13.01
C VAL A 477 -27.36 16.47 -11.87
N PRO A 478 -26.36 16.49 -10.96
CA PRO A 478 -26.35 15.58 -9.82
C PRO A 478 -27.59 15.78 -8.95
N PRO A 479 -28.30 14.72 -8.53
CA PRO A 479 -29.48 14.82 -7.66
C PRO A 479 -29.10 14.94 -6.17
N LEU A 480 -27.81 15.02 -5.86
CA LEU A 480 -27.24 15.01 -4.50
C LEU A 480 -26.36 16.24 -4.24
N PRO A 481 -26.26 16.71 -2.98
CA PRO A 481 -25.39 17.81 -2.60
C PRO A 481 -23.91 17.38 -2.62
N GLY A 482 -23.01 18.31 -2.96
CA GLY A 482 -21.57 18.05 -2.94
C GLY A 482 -21.05 17.34 -4.19
N ASP A 483 -20.02 16.53 -4.02
CA ASP A 483 -19.37 15.80 -5.11
C ASP A 483 -20.20 14.56 -5.48
N ALA A 484 -20.22 14.19 -6.76
CA ALA A 484 -21.02 13.07 -7.26
C ALA A 484 -20.26 12.25 -8.30
N VAL A 485 -20.62 10.98 -8.43
CA VAL A 485 -20.12 10.10 -9.49
C VAL A 485 -21.28 9.69 -10.39
N LEU A 486 -21.17 9.98 -11.67
CA LEU A 486 -22.14 9.54 -12.68
C LEU A 486 -21.64 8.22 -13.28
N HIS A 487 -22.49 7.20 -13.28
CA HIS A 487 -22.27 5.93 -13.98
C HIS A 487 -23.29 5.78 -15.10
N LEU A 488 -22.80 5.66 -16.33
CA LEU A 488 -23.60 5.41 -17.52
C LEU A 488 -23.24 4.05 -18.11
N THR A 489 -24.23 3.23 -18.42
CA THR A 489 -24.03 1.90 -19.02
C THR A 489 -25.00 1.67 -20.16
N ALA A 490 -24.53 1.09 -21.26
CA ALA A 490 -25.38 0.65 -22.36
C ALA A 490 -26.41 -0.35 -21.83
N ARG A 491 -27.68 -0.03 -22.01
CA ARG A 491 -28.73 -1.02 -21.79
C ARG A 491 -28.65 -2.01 -22.93
N SER A 492 -28.58 -3.30 -22.61
CA SER A 492 -28.90 -4.32 -23.61
C SER A 492 -30.26 -3.97 -24.20
N ALA A 493 -30.38 -3.95 -25.53
CA ALA A 493 -31.68 -3.85 -26.15
C ALA A 493 -32.52 -5.00 -25.60
N THR A 494 -33.61 -4.69 -24.89
CA THR A 494 -34.59 -5.71 -24.54
C THR A 494 -35.05 -6.31 -25.87
N PRO A 495 -34.96 -7.64 -26.07
CA PRO A 495 -35.34 -8.27 -27.33
C PRO A 495 -36.77 -7.94 -27.76
#